data_AF-A0A945S522-F1
#
_entry.id   AF-A0A945S522-F1
#
_cell.length_a   1.000
_cell.length_b   1.000
_cell.length_c   1.000
_cell.angle_alpha   90.00
_cell.angle_beta   90.00
_cell.angle_gamma   90.00
#
_symmetry.space_group_name_H-M   'P 1'
#
loop_
_entity.id
_entity.type
_entity.pdbx_description
1 polymer ?
#
loop_
_entity_poly.entity_id
_entity_poly.type
_entity_poly.pdbx_seq_one_letter_code
_entity_poly.pdbx_strand_id
1 'polypeptide(L)'
;MKCTTRSRLVVALCVTVSLLLGTVPGRGQHAEEGERKERRDREHAERREREEREREGRRERDEDRVRAEREERHHDRERDEGDEPKSFGELVERIAQHLPKHARKDIMEFTHHHFGDVLREAKHIFAEELGEAAEMVEHAFGESMDLIKLQREDPKVFERALRERQLEREAEEMAREAEHAEGKAKEKILLRLKELLSETFDMRQEDMRGEMKELEDELTGLKTLVEKRQKNRDLIIERRAKELTGELDHLEW
;
A
#
# COMPACT_ATOMS: atom_id res chain seq x y z
N MET A 1 48.88 -59.86 34.92
CA MET A 1 49.90 -59.10 34.14
C MET A 1 49.53 -57.63 34.27
N LYS A 2 50.10 -56.90 35.24
CA LYS A 2 51.25 -55.96 35.13
C LYS A 2 51.07 -54.87 34.06
N CYS A 3 51.28 -53.62 34.51
CA CYS A 3 51.42 -52.35 33.77
C CYS A 3 50.14 -51.59 33.39
N THR A 4 49.91 -50.45 34.08
CA THR A 4 50.00 -49.09 33.47
C THR A 4 49.64 -47.98 34.47
N THR A 5 50.35 -47.90 35.60
CA THR A 5 50.21 -46.78 36.56
C THR A 5 51.14 -45.59 36.23
N ARG A 6 51.92 -45.66 35.14
CA ARG A 6 52.90 -44.61 34.77
C ARG A 6 52.38 -43.50 33.84
N SER A 7 51.21 -43.65 33.20
CA SER A 7 50.68 -42.63 32.28
C SER A 7 50.02 -41.42 32.96
N ARG A 8 49.60 -41.52 34.22
CA ARG A 8 48.91 -40.41 34.90
C ARG A 8 49.83 -39.30 35.41
N LEU A 9 51.13 -39.57 35.57
CA LEU A 9 52.08 -38.59 36.12
C LEU A 9 52.65 -37.63 35.05
N VAL A 10 52.71 -38.04 33.78
CA VAL A 10 53.19 -37.17 32.69
C VAL A 10 52.14 -36.13 32.29
N VAL A 11 50.86 -36.48 32.33
CA VAL A 11 49.76 -35.54 32.04
C VAL A 11 49.66 -34.46 33.13
N ALA A 12 49.91 -34.80 34.40
CA ALA A 12 49.87 -33.84 35.49
C ALA A 12 51.02 -32.80 35.43
N LEU A 13 52.18 -33.15 34.86
CA LEU A 13 53.33 -32.25 34.75
C LEU A 13 53.25 -31.29 33.55
N CYS A 14 52.55 -31.65 32.47
CA CYS A 14 52.33 -30.72 31.35
C CYS A 14 51.31 -29.61 31.68
N VAL A 15 50.35 -29.87 32.58
CA VAL A 15 49.36 -28.86 33.00
C VAL A 15 49.99 -27.81 33.91
N THR A 16 50.98 -28.17 34.74
CA THR A 16 51.62 -27.21 35.67
C THR A 16 52.67 -26.32 35.00
N VAL A 17 53.37 -26.78 33.97
CA VAL A 17 54.33 -25.93 33.22
C VAL A 17 53.62 -24.83 32.41
N SER A 18 52.40 -25.08 31.94
CA SER A 18 51.60 -24.06 31.22
C SER A 18 51.07 -22.95 32.14
N LEU A 19 50.98 -23.18 33.45
CA LEU A 19 50.56 -22.18 34.44
C LEU A 19 51.70 -21.26 34.90
N LEU A 20 52.97 -21.66 34.72
CA LEU A 20 54.14 -20.88 35.13
C LEU A 20 54.73 -20.04 34.00
N LEU A 21 54.52 -20.42 32.74
CA LEU A 21 54.81 -19.58 31.57
C LEU A 21 53.60 -18.70 31.28
N GLY A 22 53.30 -17.75 32.17
CA GLY A 22 52.22 -16.78 32.05
C GLY A 22 52.29 -15.90 30.79
N THR A 23 52.13 -16.51 29.61
CA THR A 23 51.71 -15.84 28.40
C THR A 23 50.24 -15.55 28.57
N VAL A 24 49.93 -14.42 29.20
CA VAL A 24 48.58 -13.84 29.21
C VAL A 24 48.14 -13.78 27.75
N PRO A 25 47.20 -14.62 27.30
CA PRO A 25 46.74 -14.57 25.93
C PRO A 25 46.03 -13.24 25.75
N GLY A 26 46.57 -12.38 24.89
CA GLY A 26 45.77 -11.49 24.07
C GLY A 26 44.91 -10.43 24.78
N ARG A 27 45.38 -9.77 25.86
CA ARG A 27 44.70 -8.54 26.33
C ARG A 27 44.61 -7.44 25.26
N GLY A 28 45.43 -7.50 24.21
CA GLY A 28 45.35 -6.59 23.06
C GLY A 28 44.25 -6.91 22.04
N GLN A 29 43.87 -8.18 21.86
CA GLN A 29 42.93 -8.56 20.79
C GLN A 29 41.48 -8.17 21.10
N HIS A 30 41.08 -8.20 22.38
CA HIS A 30 39.74 -7.76 22.78
C HIS A 30 39.55 -6.24 22.70
N ALA A 31 40.62 -5.45 22.85
CA ALA A 31 40.54 -4.00 22.69
C ALA A 31 40.31 -3.62 21.22
N GLU A 32 41.05 -4.23 20.29
CA GLU A 32 40.88 -3.98 18.86
C GLU A 32 39.50 -4.43 18.33
N GLU A 33 38.94 -5.52 18.85
CA GLU A 33 37.61 -5.98 18.45
C GLU A 33 36.49 -5.04 18.94
N GLY A 34 36.64 -4.46 20.13
CA GLY A 34 35.75 -3.44 20.67
C GLY A 34 35.73 -2.18 19.80
N GLU A 35 36.91 -1.63 19.47
CA GLU A 35 37.05 -0.44 18.62
C GLU A 35 36.47 -0.68 17.21
N ARG A 36 36.66 -1.87 16.63
CA ARG A 36 36.07 -2.23 15.33
C ARG A 36 34.55 -2.33 15.38
N LYS A 37 33.97 -2.82 16.48
CA LYS A 37 32.52 -2.88 16.65
C LYS A 37 31.94 -1.48 16.79
N GLU A 38 32.51 -0.65 17.67
CA GLU A 38 32.06 0.73 17.88
C GLU A 38 32.13 1.55 16.59
N ARG A 39 33.21 1.38 15.80
CA ARG A 39 33.32 2.02 14.47
C ARG A 39 32.22 1.57 13.50
N ARG A 40 31.92 0.27 13.42
CA ARG A 40 30.83 -0.25 12.57
C ARG A 40 29.46 0.26 13.02
N ASP A 41 29.21 0.30 14.32
CA ASP A 41 27.95 0.80 14.87
C ASP A 41 27.78 2.30 14.60
N ARG A 42 28.86 3.10 14.71
CA ARG A 42 28.87 4.52 14.31
C ARG A 42 28.63 4.69 12.81
N GLU A 43 29.34 3.95 11.95
CA GLU A 43 29.15 4.00 10.49
C GLU A 43 27.71 3.59 10.09
N HIS A 44 27.11 2.61 10.77
CA HIS A 44 25.70 2.23 10.56
C HIS A 44 24.72 3.30 11.03
N ALA A 45 24.97 3.96 12.16
CA ALA A 45 24.14 5.05 12.66
C ALA A 45 24.18 6.26 11.70
N GLU A 46 25.38 6.68 11.28
CA GLU A 46 25.57 7.78 10.32
C GLU A 46 24.89 7.47 8.98
N ARG A 47 24.97 6.22 8.51
CA ARG A 47 24.27 5.78 7.30
C ARG A 47 22.74 5.87 7.44
N ARG A 48 22.18 5.46 8.58
CA ARG A 48 20.73 5.54 8.84
C ARG A 48 20.26 6.99 8.89
N GLU A 49 20.97 7.87 9.58
CA GLU A 49 20.64 9.30 9.62
C GLU A 49 20.69 9.94 8.22
N ARG A 50 21.68 9.57 7.41
CA ARG A 50 21.76 10.04 6.02
C ARG A 50 20.58 9.55 5.18
N GLU A 51 20.25 8.27 5.27
CA GLU A 51 19.10 7.68 4.55
C GLU A 51 17.77 8.33 4.99
N GLU A 52 17.62 8.67 6.28
CA GLU A 52 16.44 9.36 6.80
C GLU A 52 16.32 10.80 6.27
N ARG A 53 17.42 11.58 6.30
CA ARG A 53 17.45 12.93 5.71
C ARG A 53 17.18 12.92 4.20
N GLU A 54 17.71 11.92 3.48
CA GLU A 54 17.43 11.77 2.05
C GLU A 54 15.96 11.42 1.78
N ARG A 55 15.31 10.64 2.66
CA ARG A 55 13.87 10.34 2.59
C ARG A 55 13.03 11.57 2.90
N GLU A 56 13.36 12.32 3.95
CA GLU A 56 12.66 13.54 4.34
C GLU A 56 12.74 14.58 3.23
N GLY A 57 13.94 14.84 2.66
CA GLY A 57 14.08 15.75 1.54
C GLY A 57 13.38 15.27 0.25
N ARG A 58 13.14 13.96 0.07
CA ARG A 58 12.29 13.48 -1.04
C ARG A 58 10.81 13.79 -0.77
N ARG A 59 10.33 13.59 0.45
CA ARG A 59 8.96 13.92 0.86
C ARG A 59 8.66 15.40 0.67
N GLU A 60 9.55 16.27 1.14
CA GLU A 60 9.41 17.73 0.98
C GLU A 60 9.32 18.13 -0.50
N ARG A 61 10.20 17.59 -1.35
CA ARG A 61 10.14 17.84 -2.81
C ARG A 61 8.87 17.30 -3.47
N ASP A 62 8.36 16.16 -3.02
CA ASP A 62 7.10 15.60 -3.54
C ASP A 62 5.91 16.44 -3.08
N GLU A 63 5.90 16.94 -1.84
CA GLU A 63 4.88 17.86 -1.33
C GLU A 63 4.89 19.20 -2.07
N ASP A 64 6.08 19.77 -2.32
CA ASP A 64 6.24 20.98 -3.12
C ASP A 64 5.79 20.77 -4.56
N ARG A 65 6.09 19.60 -5.16
CA ARG A 65 5.60 19.25 -6.51
C ARG A 65 4.08 19.19 -6.53
N VAL A 66 3.45 18.49 -5.58
CA VAL A 66 1.99 18.38 -5.50
C VAL A 66 1.34 19.75 -5.28
N ARG A 67 1.94 20.61 -4.44
CA ARG A 67 1.48 21.98 -4.24
C ARG A 67 1.56 22.81 -5.53
N ALA A 68 2.70 22.75 -6.22
CA ALA A 68 2.88 23.44 -7.50
C ALA A 68 1.89 22.95 -8.57
N GLU A 69 1.65 21.64 -8.67
CA GLU A 69 0.64 21.07 -9.57
C GLU A 69 -0.78 21.53 -9.21
N ARG A 70 -1.09 21.70 -7.92
CA ARG A 70 -2.39 22.23 -7.47
C ARG A 70 -2.56 23.71 -7.82
N GLU A 71 -1.51 24.51 -7.64
CA GLU A 71 -1.49 25.93 -8.02
C GLU A 71 -1.58 26.12 -9.54
N GLU A 72 -0.88 25.30 -10.32
CA GLU A 72 -0.95 25.31 -11.78
C GLU A 72 -2.36 24.95 -12.27
N ARG A 73 -2.98 23.92 -11.71
CA ARG A 73 -4.40 23.59 -11.98
C ARG A 73 -5.35 24.73 -11.61
N HIS A 74 -5.06 25.47 -10.55
CA HIS A 74 -5.86 26.64 -10.18
C HIS A 74 -5.71 27.75 -11.21
N HIS A 75 -4.50 28.04 -11.67
CA HIS A 75 -4.25 29.05 -12.70
C HIS A 75 -4.80 28.67 -14.08
N ASP A 76 -4.74 27.40 -14.47
CA ASP A 76 -5.35 26.93 -15.71
C ASP A 76 -6.89 27.02 -15.65
N ARG A 77 -7.48 26.79 -14.47
CA ARG A 77 -8.91 27.05 -14.22
C ARG A 77 -9.26 28.54 -14.31
N GLU A 78 -8.40 29.44 -13.81
CA GLU A 78 -8.60 30.89 -13.91
C GLU A 78 -8.43 31.42 -15.34
N ARG A 79 -7.55 30.83 -16.15
CA ARG A 79 -7.33 31.24 -17.55
C ARG A 79 -8.45 30.80 -18.48
N ASP A 80 -9.19 29.76 -18.12
CA ASP A 80 -10.42 29.37 -18.80
C ASP A 80 -11.59 30.24 -18.28
N GLU A 81 -11.49 31.57 -18.46
CA GLU A 81 -12.58 32.56 -18.29
C GLU A 81 -13.77 32.31 -19.26
N GLY A 82 -13.90 31.09 -19.79
CA GLY A 82 -15.09 30.62 -20.46
C GLY A 82 -16.20 30.47 -19.44
N ASP A 83 -17.18 31.38 -19.51
CA ASP A 83 -18.48 31.40 -18.84
C ASP A 83 -18.57 30.45 -17.63
N GLU A 84 -18.39 31.00 -16.43
CA GLU A 84 -18.73 30.29 -15.18
C GLU A 84 -20.13 29.66 -15.32
N PRO A 85 -20.31 28.39 -14.89
CA PRO A 85 -21.59 27.73 -15.00
C PRO A 85 -22.64 28.54 -14.25
N LYS A 86 -23.72 28.93 -14.94
CA LYS A 86 -24.80 29.77 -14.40
C LYS A 86 -25.77 28.96 -13.54
N SER A 87 -25.67 27.64 -13.61
CA SER A 87 -26.46 26.71 -12.81
C SER A 87 -25.68 25.45 -12.48
N PHE A 88 -26.08 24.78 -11.39
CA PHE A 88 -25.54 23.47 -11.04
C PHE A 88 -25.70 22.43 -12.16
N GLY A 89 -26.79 22.50 -12.94
CA GLY A 89 -26.97 21.63 -14.11
C GLY A 89 -25.93 21.87 -15.21
N GLU A 90 -25.56 23.12 -15.45
CA GLU A 90 -24.48 23.47 -16.40
C GLU A 90 -23.12 22.99 -15.89
N LEU A 91 -22.85 23.09 -14.58
CA LEU A 91 -21.63 22.54 -13.98
C LEU A 91 -21.54 21.02 -14.19
N VAL A 92 -22.60 20.29 -13.84
CA VAL A 92 -22.66 18.83 -14.00
C VAL A 92 -22.46 18.44 -15.46
N GLU A 93 -23.11 19.14 -16.40
CA GLU A 93 -22.96 18.85 -17.83
C GLU A 93 -21.55 19.21 -18.35
N ARG A 94 -20.95 20.31 -17.89
CA ARG A 94 -19.57 20.70 -18.23
C ARG A 94 -18.58 19.62 -17.78
N ILE A 95 -18.68 19.14 -16.53
CA ILE A 95 -17.84 18.05 -16.04
C ILE A 95 -18.11 16.77 -16.83
N ALA A 96 -19.38 16.45 -17.09
CA ALA A 96 -19.77 15.27 -17.88
C ALA A 96 -19.22 15.31 -19.31
N GLN A 97 -18.89 16.47 -19.88
CA GLN A 97 -18.28 16.57 -21.20
C GLN A 97 -16.89 15.91 -21.27
N HIS A 98 -16.16 15.85 -20.17
CA HIS A 98 -14.86 15.19 -20.06
C HIS A 98 -14.97 13.66 -19.92
N LEU A 99 -16.16 13.13 -19.64
CA LEU A 99 -16.39 11.69 -19.59
C LEU A 99 -16.30 11.04 -20.98
N PRO A 100 -15.89 9.75 -21.06
CA PRO A 100 -15.88 9.00 -22.30
C PRO A 100 -17.27 9.02 -22.96
N LYS A 101 -17.35 9.54 -24.20
CA LYS A 101 -18.63 9.77 -24.90
C LYS A 101 -19.56 8.56 -24.93
N HIS A 102 -19.02 7.36 -25.04
CA HIS A 102 -19.78 6.11 -25.11
C HIS A 102 -20.31 5.63 -23.75
N ALA A 103 -19.76 6.11 -22.63
CA ALA A 103 -20.13 5.71 -21.28
C ALA A 103 -20.81 6.83 -20.49
N ARG A 104 -20.79 8.08 -21.00
CA ARG A 104 -21.30 9.28 -20.30
C ARG A 104 -22.69 9.08 -19.72
N LYS A 105 -23.64 8.58 -20.54
CA LYS A 105 -25.02 8.38 -20.10
C LYS A 105 -25.12 7.39 -18.93
N ASP A 106 -24.47 6.23 -19.06
CA ASP A 106 -24.48 5.19 -18.04
C ASP A 106 -23.84 5.69 -16.74
N ILE A 107 -22.73 6.43 -16.84
CA ILE A 107 -22.08 7.06 -15.69
C ILE A 107 -23.02 8.04 -15.02
N MET A 108 -23.65 8.96 -15.77
CA MET A 108 -24.57 9.94 -15.19
C MET A 108 -25.77 9.30 -14.49
N GLU A 109 -26.40 8.30 -15.12
CA GLU A 109 -27.52 7.56 -14.51
C GLU A 109 -27.07 6.83 -13.24
N PHE A 110 -25.91 6.18 -13.27
CA PHE A 110 -25.33 5.50 -12.13
C PHE A 110 -24.99 6.47 -10.99
N THR A 111 -24.36 7.61 -11.30
CA THR A 111 -24.02 8.65 -10.32
C THR A 111 -25.28 9.23 -9.68
N HIS A 112 -26.31 9.54 -10.47
CA HIS A 112 -27.57 10.01 -9.90
C HIS A 112 -28.23 9.00 -8.97
N HIS A 113 -28.17 7.72 -9.32
CA HIS A 113 -28.78 6.66 -8.51
C HIS A 113 -28.01 6.39 -7.22
N HIS A 114 -26.68 6.28 -7.30
CA HIS A 114 -25.86 5.85 -6.17
C HIS A 114 -25.20 6.98 -5.39
N PHE A 115 -25.11 8.19 -5.94
CA PHE A 115 -24.43 9.36 -5.36
C PHE A 115 -25.36 10.59 -5.35
N GLY A 116 -26.68 10.38 -5.39
CA GLY A 116 -27.65 11.47 -5.45
C GLY A 116 -27.64 12.38 -4.22
N ASP A 117 -27.19 11.87 -3.07
CA ASP A 117 -26.88 12.61 -1.85
C ASP A 117 -25.71 13.58 -2.05
N VAL A 118 -24.57 13.08 -2.56
CA VAL A 118 -23.38 13.91 -2.87
C VAL A 118 -23.75 15.01 -3.86
N LEU A 119 -24.54 14.68 -4.90
CA LEU A 119 -25.01 15.67 -5.87
C LEU A 119 -25.97 16.71 -5.26
N ARG A 120 -26.77 16.34 -4.26
CA ARG A 120 -27.62 17.30 -3.54
C ARG A 120 -26.78 18.23 -2.69
N GLU A 121 -25.79 17.71 -1.99
CA GLU A 121 -24.87 18.49 -1.17
C GLU A 121 -24.04 19.45 -2.02
N ALA A 122 -23.44 18.95 -3.11
CA ALA A 122 -22.73 19.77 -4.09
C ALA A 122 -23.62 20.89 -4.65
N LYS A 123 -24.91 20.61 -4.89
CA LYS A 123 -25.88 21.63 -5.32
C LYS A 123 -26.15 22.69 -4.26
N HIS A 124 -26.12 22.34 -2.97
CA HIS A 124 -26.31 23.29 -1.88
C HIS A 124 -25.13 24.25 -1.76
N ILE A 125 -23.91 23.74 -1.83
CA ILE A 125 -22.69 24.56 -1.70
C ILE A 125 -22.34 25.32 -3.00
N PHE A 126 -22.87 24.90 -4.15
CA PHE A 126 -22.62 25.51 -5.46
C PHE A 126 -22.76 27.04 -5.50
N ALA A 127 -23.70 27.61 -4.73
CA ALA A 127 -23.94 29.05 -4.70
C ALA A 127 -22.86 29.84 -3.94
N GLU A 128 -22.14 29.17 -3.05
CA GLU A 128 -21.14 29.79 -2.15
C GLU A 128 -19.73 29.41 -2.57
N GLU A 129 -19.50 28.15 -2.94
CA GLU A 129 -18.18 27.56 -3.20
C GLU A 129 -18.21 26.71 -4.48
N LEU A 130 -18.22 27.36 -5.65
CA LEU A 130 -18.24 26.70 -6.95
C LEU A 130 -17.13 25.65 -7.11
N GLY A 131 -15.93 25.96 -6.62
CA GLY A 131 -14.76 25.06 -6.72
C GLY A 131 -14.96 23.76 -5.96
N GLU A 132 -15.49 23.83 -4.73
CA GLU A 132 -15.77 22.65 -3.90
C GLU A 132 -16.91 21.82 -4.50
N ALA A 133 -17.98 22.48 -4.96
CA ALA A 133 -19.08 21.81 -5.67
C ALA A 133 -18.59 21.04 -6.91
N ALA A 134 -17.68 21.64 -7.68
CA ALA A 134 -17.09 21.00 -8.85
C ALA A 134 -16.26 19.78 -8.46
N GLU A 135 -15.42 19.89 -7.42
CA GLU A 135 -14.61 18.79 -6.91
C GLU A 135 -15.48 17.61 -6.43
N MET A 136 -16.58 17.88 -5.72
CA MET A 136 -17.53 16.84 -5.30
C MET A 136 -18.15 16.10 -6.49
N VAL A 137 -18.56 16.83 -7.54
CA VAL A 137 -19.16 16.23 -8.75
C VAL A 137 -18.11 15.43 -9.53
N GLU A 138 -16.90 15.98 -9.70
CA GLU A 138 -15.76 15.29 -10.33
C GLU A 138 -15.45 13.97 -9.59
N HIS A 139 -15.37 14.03 -8.26
CA HIS A 139 -15.13 12.85 -7.42
C HIS A 139 -16.25 11.81 -7.59
N ALA A 140 -17.52 12.20 -7.49
CA ALA A 140 -18.65 11.29 -7.65
C ALA A 140 -18.67 10.61 -9.03
N PHE A 141 -18.31 11.32 -10.11
CA PHE A 141 -18.16 10.74 -11.44
C PHE A 141 -16.97 9.78 -11.54
N GLY A 142 -15.82 10.13 -10.95
CA GLY A 142 -14.66 9.26 -10.89
C GLY A 142 -14.98 7.93 -10.20
N GLU A 143 -15.57 8.00 -9.01
CA GLU A 143 -15.98 6.81 -8.24
C GLU A 143 -17.04 5.98 -9.00
N SER A 144 -17.98 6.64 -9.69
CA SER A 144 -18.97 5.95 -10.53
C SER A 144 -18.32 5.17 -11.69
N MET A 145 -17.30 5.75 -12.32
CA MET A 145 -16.54 5.06 -13.38
C MET A 145 -15.82 3.82 -12.85
N ASP A 146 -15.17 3.94 -11.68
CA ASP A 146 -14.45 2.82 -11.07
C ASP A 146 -15.41 1.69 -10.69
N LEU A 147 -16.58 2.02 -10.13
CA LEU A 147 -17.61 1.03 -9.80
C LEU A 147 -18.22 0.37 -11.05
N ILE A 148 -18.49 1.11 -12.12
CA ILE A 148 -18.98 0.53 -13.38
C ILE A 148 -17.94 -0.40 -14.00
N LYS A 149 -16.65 -0.04 -13.93
CA LYS A 149 -15.56 -0.89 -14.39
C LYS A 149 -15.51 -2.17 -13.55
N LEU A 150 -15.55 -2.04 -12.23
CA LEU A 150 -15.56 -3.16 -11.29
C LEU A 150 -16.75 -4.09 -11.54
N GLN A 151 -17.94 -3.55 -11.82
CA GLN A 151 -19.14 -4.33 -12.16
C GLN A 151 -18.92 -5.26 -13.37
N ARG A 152 -18.09 -4.83 -14.34
CA ARG A 152 -17.80 -5.61 -15.55
C ARG A 152 -16.71 -6.66 -15.32
N GLU A 153 -15.70 -6.33 -14.50
CA GLU A 153 -14.54 -7.18 -14.24
C GLU A 153 -14.85 -8.24 -13.18
N ASP A 154 -15.46 -7.84 -12.06
CA ASP A 154 -15.87 -8.73 -10.97
C ASP A 154 -17.17 -8.24 -10.30
N PRO A 155 -18.34 -8.78 -10.71
CA PRO A 155 -19.63 -8.42 -10.14
C PRO A 155 -19.75 -8.63 -8.63
N LYS A 156 -19.03 -9.60 -8.04
CA LYS A 156 -19.13 -9.88 -6.60
C LYS A 156 -18.34 -8.86 -5.80
N VAL A 157 -17.19 -8.43 -6.29
CA VAL A 157 -16.42 -7.34 -5.66
C VAL A 157 -17.21 -6.04 -5.80
N PHE A 158 -17.87 -5.80 -6.93
CA PHE A 158 -18.76 -4.66 -7.11
C PHE A 158 -19.92 -4.62 -6.10
N GLU A 159 -20.66 -5.72 -5.93
CA GLU A 159 -21.77 -5.78 -4.96
C GLU A 159 -21.30 -5.49 -3.53
N ARG A 160 -20.12 -6.00 -3.15
CA ARG A 160 -19.51 -5.74 -1.85
C ARG A 160 -19.10 -4.28 -1.69
N ALA A 161 -18.37 -3.71 -2.65
CA ALA A 161 -17.97 -2.30 -2.62
C ALA A 161 -19.18 -1.35 -2.52
N LEU A 162 -20.26 -1.67 -3.24
CA LEU A 162 -21.50 -0.89 -3.18
C LEU A 162 -22.16 -0.98 -1.79
N ARG A 163 -22.15 -2.18 -1.19
CA ARG A 163 -22.69 -2.41 0.16
C ARG A 163 -21.85 -1.69 1.21
N GLU A 164 -20.53 -1.77 1.13
CA GLU A 164 -19.61 -1.06 2.04
C GLU A 164 -19.90 0.44 2.02
N ARG A 165 -19.96 1.05 0.84
CA ARG A 165 -20.29 2.47 0.68
C ARG A 165 -21.65 2.81 1.27
N GLN A 166 -22.64 1.94 1.12
CA GLN A 166 -23.96 2.16 1.71
C GLN A 166 -23.88 2.19 3.24
N LEU A 167 -23.15 1.24 3.85
CA LEU A 167 -22.97 1.18 5.30
C LEU A 167 -22.22 2.40 5.84
N GLU A 168 -21.20 2.87 5.14
CA GLU A 168 -20.46 4.08 5.52
C GLU A 168 -21.35 5.31 5.53
N ARG A 169 -22.17 5.49 4.49
CA ARG A 169 -23.12 6.60 4.44
C ARG A 169 -24.17 6.54 5.54
N GLU A 170 -24.74 5.35 5.77
CA GLU A 170 -25.68 5.16 6.89
C GLU A 170 -25.01 5.49 8.23
N ALA A 171 -23.73 5.15 8.40
CA ALA A 171 -22.96 5.46 9.60
C ALA A 171 -22.70 6.98 9.74
N GLU A 172 -22.34 7.68 8.66
CA GLU A 172 -22.15 9.14 8.66
C GLU A 172 -23.45 9.91 8.95
N GLU A 173 -24.57 9.48 8.35
CA GLU A 173 -25.90 10.04 8.67
C GLU A 173 -26.25 9.84 10.14
N MET A 174 -26.07 8.62 10.68
CA MET A 174 -26.30 8.33 12.10
C MET A 174 -25.39 9.13 13.02
N ALA A 175 -24.14 9.39 12.63
CA ALA A 175 -23.22 10.23 13.39
C ALA A 175 -23.72 11.68 13.46
N ARG A 176 -24.13 12.27 12.33
CA ARG A 176 -24.73 13.62 12.27
C ARG A 176 -26.01 13.73 13.10
N GLU A 177 -26.86 12.70 13.07
CA GLU A 177 -28.06 12.66 13.92
C GLU A 177 -27.70 12.59 15.42
N ALA A 178 -26.68 11.81 15.79
CA ALA A 178 -26.25 11.65 17.17
C ALA A 178 -25.65 12.93 17.78
N GLU A 179 -25.08 13.82 16.96
CA GLU A 179 -24.57 15.13 17.39
C GLU A 179 -25.69 16.00 17.98
N HIS A 180 -26.88 15.95 17.37
CA HIS A 180 -28.02 16.80 17.71
C HIS A 180 -29.01 16.13 18.67
N ALA A 181 -28.90 14.81 18.87
CA ALA A 181 -29.77 14.06 19.78
C ALA A 181 -29.30 14.13 21.24
N GLU A 182 -30.26 13.99 22.17
CA GLU A 182 -30.00 13.96 23.61
C GLU A 182 -30.64 12.75 24.31
N GLY A 183 -30.11 12.40 25.49
CA GLY A 183 -30.65 11.35 26.36
C GLY A 183 -30.81 9.98 25.68
N LYS A 184 -31.96 9.34 25.90
CA LYS A 184 -32.26 7.99 25.38
C LYS A 184 -32.28 7.90 23.85
N ALA A 185 -32.60 8.98 23.15
CA ALA A 185 -32.60 9.00 21.69
C ALA A 185 -31.16 8.88 21.17
N LYS A 186 -30.23 9.66 21.74
CA LYS A 186 -28.80 9.58 21.42
C LYS A 186 -28.23 8.19 21.70
N GLU A 187 -28.55 7.60 22.85
CA GLU A 187 -28.11 6.24 23.19
C GLU A 187 -28.53 5.20 22.15
N LYS A 188 -29.76 5.30 21.63
CA LYS A 188 -30.26 4.41 20.57
C LYS A 188 -29.53 4.60 19.25
N ILE A 189 -29.28 5.85 18.84
CA ILE A 189 -28.54 6.16 17.60
C ILE A 189 -27.10 5.64 17.72
N LEU A 190 -26.43 5.87 18.85
CA LEU A 190 -25.07 5.38 19.09
C LEU A 190 -24.97 3.84 19.07
N LEU A 191 -25.99 3.15 19.60
CA LEU A 191 -26.04 1.69 19.51
C LEU A 191 -26.13 1.24 18.05
N ARG A 192 -27.00 1.86 17.25
CA ARG A 192 -27.14 1.53 15.82
C ARG A 192 -25.88 1.87 15.03
N LEU A 193 -25.26 3.01 15.30
CA LEU A 193 -23.99 3.41 14.70
C LEU A 193 -22.89 2.37 14.99
N LYS A 194 -22.82 1.86 16.23
CA LYS A 194 -21.86 0.80 16.57
C LYS A 194 -22.10 -0.49 15.79
N GLU A 195 -23.34 -0.88 15.55
CA GLU A 195 -23.68 -2.04 14.72
C GLU A 195 -23.20 -1.86 13.27
N LEU A 196 -23.50 -0.71 12.67
CA LEU A 196 -23.06 -0.37 11.30
C LEU A 196 -21.54 -0.40 11.18
N LEU A 197 -20.82 0.25 12.11
CA LEU A 197 -19.36 0.25 12.13
C LEU A 197 -18.77 -1.16 12.30
N SER A 198 -19.43 -2.02 13.09
CA SER A 198 -19.02 -3.43 13.21
C SER A 198 -19.21 -4.18 11.89
N GLU A 199 -20.34 -3.98 11.21
CA GLU A 199 -20.61 -4.60 9.90
C GLU A 199 -19.57 -4.17 8.85
N THR A 200 -19.27 -2.87 8.75
CA THR A 200 -18.23 -2.35 7.85
C THR A 200 -16.85 -2.91 8.21
N PHE A 201 -16.51 -2.99 9.49
CA PHE A 201 -15.23 -3.56 9.93
C PHE A 201 -15.10 -5.04 9.55
N ASP A 202 -16.13 -5.84 9.80
CA ASP A 202 -16.13 -7.26 9.48
C ASP A 202 -16.02 -7.49 7.97
N MET A 203 -16.71 -6.68 7.15
CA MET A 203 -16.62 -6.70 5.68
C MET A 203 -15.19 -6.43 5.20
N ARG A 204 -14.56 -5.35 5.69
CA ARG A 204 -13.16 -5.02 5.37
C ARG A 204 -12.18 -6.12 5.80
N GLN A 205 -12.42 -6.72 6.97
CA GLN A 205 -11.61 -7.84 7.44
C GLN A 205 -11.76 -9.07 6.54
N GLU A 206 -12.95 -9.34 6.03
CA GLU A 206 -13.18 -10.43 5.07
C GLU A 206 -12.46 -10.16 3.74
N ASP A 207 -12.54 -8.93 3.22
CA ASP A 207 -11.87 -8.54 1.99
C ASP A 207 -10.35 -8.63 2.11
N MET A 208 -9.77 -8.11 3.20
CA MET A 208 -8.34 -8.25 3.49
C MET A 208 -7.91 -9.72 3.59
N ARG A 209 -8.73 -10.60 4.19
CA ARG A 209 -8.43 -12.05 4.24
C ARG A 209 -8.48 -12.69 2.85
N GLY A 210 -9.40 -12.26 2.00
CA GLY A 210 -9.49 -12.68 0.60
C GLY A 210 -8.23 -12.30 -0.17
N GLU A 211 -7.85 -11.03 -0.13
CA GLU A 211 -6.64 -10.51 -0.79
C GLU A 211 -5.37 -11.20 -0.27
N MET A 212 -5.24 -11.38 1.05
CA MET A 212 -4.12 -12.11 1.64
C MET A 212 -4.00 -13.52 1.08
N LYS A 213 -5.12 -14.23 0.90
CA LYS A 213 -5.13 -15.58 0.34
C LYS A 213 -4.70 -15.60 -1.13
N GLU A 214 -5.19 -14.66 -1.94
CA GLU A 214 -4.81 -14.54 -3.35
C GLU A 214 -3.30 -14.28 -3.50
N LEU A 215 -2.74 -13.39 -2.68
CA LEU A 215 -1.31 -13.13 -2.64
C LEU A 215 -0.49 -14.34 -2.17
N GLU A 216 -0.99 -15.12 -1.20
CA GLU A 216 -0.35 -16.36 -0.76
C GLU A 216 -0.33 -17.43 -1.87
N ASP A 217 -1.41 -17.54 -2.64
CA ASP A 217 -1.53 -18.46 -3.78
C ASP A 217 -0.57 -18.04 -4.92
N GLU A 218 -0.52 -16.75 -5.26
CA GLU A 218 0.42 -16.21 -6.26
C GLU A 218 1.87 -16.45 -5.84
N LEU A 219 2.22 -16.15 -4.58
CA LEU A 219 3.55 -16.37 -4.03
C LEU A 219 3.95 -17.85 -4.11
N THR A 220 3.01 -18.76 -3.82
CA THR A 220 3.23 -20.20 -3.91
C THR A 220 3.46 -20.64 -5.37
N GLY A 221 2.70 -20.08 -6.31
CA GLY A 221 2.90 -20.27 -7.75
C GLY A 221 4.28 -19.83 -8.22
N LEU A 222 4.71 -18.61 -7.84
CA LEU A 222 6.03 -18.08 -8.17
C LEU A 222 7.16 -18.91 -7.57
N LYS A 223 7.04 -19.36 -6.32
CA LYS A 223 8.02 -20.27 -5.67
C LYS A 223 8.14 -21.57 -6.45
N THR A 224 7.02 -22.17 -6.84
CA THR A 224 7.00 -23.41 -7.64
C THR A 224 7.67 -23.21 -8.99
N LEU A 225 7.45 -22.07 -9.65
CA LEU A 225 8.10 -21.72 -10.91
C LEU A 225 9.62 -21.59 -10.76
N VAL A 226 10.08 -20.89 -9.71
CA VAL A 226 11.51 -20.75 -9.40
C VAL A 226 12.15 -22.10 -9.15
N GLU A 227 11.53 -22.96 -8.34
CA GLU A 227 12.03 -24.32 -8.09
C GLU A 227 12.09 -25.16 -9.36
N LYS A 228 11.08 -25.06 -10.23
CA LYS A 228 11.08 -25.76 -11.53
C LYS A 228 12.22 -25.28 -12.41
N ARG A 229 12.49 -23.97 -12.47
CA ARG A 229 13.64 -23.43 -13.22
C ARG A 229 14.96 -23.88 -12.62
N GLN A 230 15.07 -23.91 -11.29
CA GLN A 230 16.27 -24.37 -10.60
C GLN A 230 16.55 -25.86 -10.88
N LYS A 231 15.51 -26.70 -10.85
CA LYS A 231 15.62 -28.13 -11.20
C LYS A 231 16.01 -28.35 -12.66
N ASN A 232 15.58 -27.46 -13.55
CA ASN A 232 15.90 -27.52 -14.99
C ASN A 232 17.07 -26.60 -15.40
N ARG A 233 17.87 -26.14 -14.43
CA ARG A 233 18.90 -25.12 -14.67
C ARG A 233 19.85 -25.53 -15.80
N ASP A 234 20.38 -26.74 -15.74
CA ASP A 234 21.41 -27.18 -16.69
C ASP A 234 20.83 -27.38 -18.10
N LEU A 235 19.59 -27.88 -18.21
CA LEU A 235 18.87 -27.96 -19.48
C LEU A 235 18.62 -26.57 -20.09
N ILE A 236 18.22 -25.60 -19.26
CA ILE A 236 18.02 -24.20 -19.70
C ILE A 236 19.35 -23.61 -20.20
N ILE A 237 20.45 -23.84 -19.47
CA ILE A 237 21.79 -23.37 -19.86
C ILE A 237 22.23 -24.03 -21.16
N GLU A 238 22.08 -25.35 -21.30
CA GLU A 238 22.48 -26.09 -22.50
C GLU A 238 21.68 -25.63 -23.73
N ARG A 239 20.36 -25.50 -23.59
CA ARG A 239 19.51 -24.96 -24.65
C ARG A 239 19.98 -23.56 -25.07
N ARG A 240 20.25 -22.68 -24.09
CA ARG A 240 20.71 -21.32 -24.39
C ARG A 240 22.08 -21.31 -25.05
N ALA A 241 22.98 -22.22 -24.66
CA ALA A 241 24.29 -22.37 -25.29
C ALA A 241 24.14 -22.76 -26.77
N LYS A 242 23.30 -23.76 -27.08
CA LYS A 242 23.02 -24.21 -28.45
C LYS A 242 22.35 -23.14 -29.32
N GLU A 243 21.43 -22.36 -28.75
CA GLU A 243 20.84 -21.19 -29.43
C GLU A 243 21.94 -20.17 -29.81
N LEU A 244 22.87 -19.89 -28.90
CA LEU A 244 23.95 -18.91 -29.14
C LEU A 244 25.03 -19.41 -30.10
N THR A 245 25.26 -20.72 -30.20
CA THR A 245 26.20 -21.31 -31.16
C THR A 245 25.58 -21.56 -32.53
N GLY A 246 24.27 -21.33 -32.70
CA GLY A 246 23.55 -21.61 -33.94
C GLY A 246 23.34 -23.10 -34.21
N GLU A 247 23.56 -23.96 -33.21
CA GLU A 247 23.28 -25.40 -33.30
C GLU A 247 21.76 -25.67 -33.25
N LEU A 248 20.99 -24.75 -32.69
CA LEU A 248 19.54 -24.73 -32.77
C LEU A 248 19.13 -23.74 -33.86
N ASP A 249 18.77 -24.26 -35.04
CA ASP A 249 18.28 -23.45 -36.15
C ASP A 249 16.97 -22.76 -35.72
N HIS A 250 16.97 -21.44 -35.67
CA HIS A 250 15.89 -20.60 -35.13
C HIS A 250 14.61 -20.55 -35.99
N LEU A 251 14.36 -21.55 -36.85
CA LEU A 251 13.39 -21.49 -37.94
C LEU A 251 12.43 -22.70 -37.98
N GLU A 252 11.72 -22.97 -36.89
CA GLU A 252 10.40 -23.59 -36.98
C GLU A 252 9.43 -22.78 -36.11
N TRP A 253 8.58 -22.00 -36.78
CA TRP A 253 7.56 -21.12 -36.25
C TRP A 253 6.23 -21.79 -36.55
#